data_AF-A0A916VL54-F1
#
_entry.id   AF-A0A916VL54-F1
#
_cell.length_a   1.000
_cell.length_b   1.000
_cell.length_c   1.000
_cell.angle_alpha   90.00
_cell.angle_beta   90.00
_cell.angle_gamma   90.00
#
_symmetry.space_group_name_H-M   'P 1'
#
loop_
_entity.id
_entity.type
_entity.pdbx_description
1 polymer ?
#
loop_
_entity_poly.entity_id
_entity_poly.type
_entity_poly.pdbx_seq_one_letter_code
_entity_poly.pdbx_strand_id
1 'polypeptide(L)'
;MGKKPAKSEIGRRQRFLNNLDDYYQRVDKLKQRNTASINFSKTYSLKVLKNMCDRIEEQGIKPILFISPTLEYQESTAIELYKRYNKSAVFALDNPEIFPTLYQVESRWGFAHLNDRGAREFTRFMAEQFAQYLETEKSGIYPF
;
A
#
# COMPACT_ATOMS: atom_id res chain seq x y z
N MET A 1 -21.77 -15.99 -14.15
CA MET A 1 -20.79 -16.99 -14.66
C MET A 1 -19.39 -16.55 -14.25
N GLY A 2 -18.80 -17.16 -13.23
CA GLY A 2 -17.42 -16.86 -12.83
C GLY A 2 -16.43 -17.55 -13.76
N LYS A 3 -15.45 -16.80 -14.30
CA LYS A 3 -14.35 -17.40 -15.07
C LYS A 3 -13.60 -18.38 -14.16
N LYS A 4 -13.40 -19.62 -14.63
CA LYS A 4 -12.52 -20.57 -13.93
C LYS A 4 -11.08 -20.00 -13.95
N PRO A 5 -10.39 -19.94 -12.80
CA PRO A 5 -9.01 -19.47 -12.75
C PRO A 5 -8.11 -20.36 -13.61
N ALA A 6 -7.11 -19.76 -14.25
CA ALA A 6 -6.15 -20.49 -15.07
C ALA A 6 -5.37 -21.49 -14.19
N LYS A 7 -4.92 -22.63 -14.75
CA LYS A 7 -4.16 -23.67 -14.00
C LYS A 7 -2.95 -23.08 -13.23
N SER A 8 -2.34 -22.01 -13.74
CA SER A 8 -1.23 -21.29 -13.09
C SER A 8 -1.64 -20.50 -11.84
N GLU A 9 -2.88 -20.03 -11.76
CA GLU A 9 -3.43 -19.26 -10.63
C GLU A 9 -3.80 -20.15 -9.45
N ILE A 10 -4.38 -21.33 -9.73
CA ILE A 10 -4.65 -22.37 -8.73
C ILE A 10 -3.34 -22.78 -8.03
N GLY A 11 -2.27 -22.96 -8.82
CA GLY A 11 -0.95 -23.28 -8.27
C GLY A 11 -0.37 -22.18 -7.38
N ARG A 12 -0.62 -20.90 -7.67
CA ARG A 12 -0.16 -19.78 -6.82
C ARG A 12 -0.88 -19.74 -5.48
N ARG A 13 -2.22 -19.91 -5.47
CA ARG A 13 -3.00 -19.96 -4.24
C ARG A 13 -2.60 -21.15 -3.37
N GLN A 14 -2.47 -22.34 -3.96
CA GLN A 14 -2.09 -23.53 -3.20
C GLN A 14 -0.68 -23.38 -2.60
N ARG A 15 0.28 -22.83 -3.36
CA ARG A 15 1.60 -22.53 -2.81
C ARG A 15 1.54 -21.57 -1.63
N PHE A 16 0.73 -20.52 -1.72
CA PHE A 16 0.53 -19.61 -0.58
C PHE A 16 -0.02 -20.34 0.65
N LEU A 17 -1.07 -21.15 0.48
CA LEU A 17 -1.67 -21.93 1.58
C LEU A 17 -0.71 -22.97 2.17
N ASN A 18 0.21 -23.50 1.38
CA ASN A 18 1.23 -24.44 1.86
C ASN A 18 2.41 -23.74 2.58
N ASN A 19 2.46 -22.40 2.60
CA ASN A 19 3.56 -21.62 3.17
C ASN A 19 3.04 -20.52 4.12
N LEU A 20 2.03 -20.83 4.94
CA LEU A 20 1.46 -19.85 5.89
C LEU A 20 2.43 -19.42 6.99
N ASP A 21 3.35 -20.28 7.41
CA ASP A 21 4.37 -19.91 8.40
C ASP A 21 5.30 -18.81 7.87
N ASP A 22 5.77 -18.94 6.62
CA ASP A 22 6.55 -17.88 5.95
C ASP A 22 5.72 -16.59 5.81
N TYR A 23 4.42 -16.72 5.51
CA TYR A 23 3.53 -15.57 5.46
C TYR A 23 3.47 -14.82 6.80
N TYR A 24 3.19 -15.52 7.91
CA TYR A 24 3.10 -14.89 9.22
C TYR A 24 4.43 -14.29 9.67
N GLN A 25 5.55 -14.99 9.42
CA GLN A 25 6.89 -14.45 9.70
C GLN A 25 7.15 -13.14 8.94
N ARG A 26 6.69 -13.03 7.69
CA ARG A 26 6.80 -11.79 6.90
C ARG A 26 5.90 -10.68 7.44
N VAL A 27 4.68 -11.00 7.87
CA VAL A 27 3.78 -10.04 8.52
C VAL A 27 4.43 -9.50 9.81
N ASP A 28 5.02 -10.36 10.63
CA ASP A 28 5.68 -9.93 11.87
C ASP A 28 6.94 -9.10 11.60
N LYS A 29 7.73 -9.47 10.58
CA LYS A 29 8.84 -8.62 10.11
C LYS A 29 8.36 -7.24 9.65
N LEU A 30 7.19 -7.16 9.01
CA LEU A 30 6.61 -5.88 8.57
C LEU A 30 6.18 -5.02 9.76
N LYS A 31 5.57 -5.61 10.82
CA LYS A 31 5.26 -4.89 12.07
C LYS A 31 6.50 -4.27 12.72
N GLN A 32 7.62 -4.99 12.67
CA GLN A 32 8.90 -4.58 13.27
C GLN A 32 9.69 -3.59 12.38
N ARG A 33 9.17 -3.23 11.20
CA ARG A 33 9.93 -2.41 10.25
C ARG A 33 10.10 -0.99 10.77
N ASN A 34 11.33 -0.64 11.13
CA ASN A 34 11.70 0.73 11.40
C ASN A 34 11.91 1.49 10.08
N THR A 35 11.09 2.49 9.79
CA THR A 35 11.21 3.34 8.59
C THR A 35 12.43 4.26 8.62
N ALA A 36 13.15 4.35 9.76
CA ALA A 36 14.37 5.12 9.89
C ALA A 36 15.58 4.49 9.18
N SER A 37 15.59 3.17 8.94
CA SER A 37 16.71 2.44 8.32
C SER A 37 16.59 2.24 6.81
N ILE A 38 15.63 2.93 6.19
CA ILE A 38 15.37 2.84 4.75
C ILE A 38 16.60 3.35 3.98
N ASN A 39 17.21 2.47 3.18
CA ASN A 39 18.37 2.80 2.37
C ASN A 39 17.98 3.77 1.23
N PHE A 40 18.47 5.00 1.34
CA PHE A 40 18.20 6.13 0.43
C PHE A 40 18.77 5.96 -1.00
N SER A 41 19.49 4.88 -1.28
CA SER A 41 20.18 4.68 -2.57
C SER A 41 19.28 4.34 -3.77
N LYS A 42 17.98 4.05 -3.59
CA LYS A 42 17.03 3.90 -4.71
C LYS A 42 16.50 5.26 -5.20
N THR A 43 17.40 6.19 -5.48
CA THR A 43 17.13 7.56 -5.94
C THR A 43 16.35 7.60 -7.26
N TYR A 44 16.46 6.56 -8.10
CA TYR A 44 15.77 6.48 -9.38
C TYR A 44 14.24 6.47 -9.22
N SER A 45 13.70 5.62 -8.33
CA SER A 45 12.25 5.51 -8.12
C SER A 45 11.66 6.79 -7.54
N LEU A 46 12.40 7.52 -6.68
CA LEU A 46 11.96 8.80 -6.13
C LEU A 46 11.91 9.90 -7.20
N LYS A 47 12.92 9.97 -8.08
CA LYS A 47 12.94 10.93 -9.19
C LYS A 47 11.78 10.70 -10.15
N VAL A 48 11.50 9.44 -10.49
CA VAL A 48 10.36 9.08 -11.35
C VAL A 48 9.03 9.47 -10.69
N LEU A 49 8.85 9.12 -9.42
CA LEU A 49 7.64 9.47 -8.67
C LEU A 49 7.44 10.99 -8.60
N LYS A 50 8.50 11.75 -8.30
CA LYS A 50 8.45 13.21 -8.30
C LYS A 50 8.03 13.77 -9.66
N ASN A 51 8.68 13.32 -10.74
CA ASN A 51 8.35 13.78 -12.09
C ASN A 51 6.90 13.45 -12.47
N MET A 52 6.35 12.33 -12.00
CA MET A 52 4.94 12.00 -12.21
C MET A 52 4.02 12.97 -11.47
N CYS A 53 4.29 13.24 -10.19
CA CYS A 53 3.51 14.19 -9.40
C CYS A 53 3.58 15.60 -9.99
N ASP A 54 4.78 16.09 -10.32
CA ASP A 54 4.97 17.43 -10.91
C ASP A 54 4.11 17.59 -12.18
N ARG A 55 4.12 16.58 -13.07
CA ARG A 55 3.32 16.61 -14.31
C ARG A 55 1.81 16.58 -14.08
N ILE A 56 1.36 15.94 -12.99
CA ILE A 56 -0.06 15.92 -12.60
C ILE A 56 -0.45 17.29 -12.02
N GLU A 57 0.41 17.88 -11.18
CA GLU A 57 0.22 19.19 -10.56
C GLU A 57 0.25 20.33 -11.59
N GLU A 58 1.08 20.24 -12.62
CA GLU A 58 1.09 21.17 -13.77
C GLU A 58 -0.25 21.23 -14.52
N GLN A 59 -1.09 20.19 -14.41
CA GLN A 59 -2.44 20.15 -14.98
C GLN A 59 -3.51 20.66 -14.00
N GLY A 60 -3.11 21.21 -12.84
CA GLY A 60 -4.02 21.65 -11.79
C GLY A 60 -4.66 20.51 -10.99
N ILE A 61 -4.12 19.28 -11.09
CA ILE A 61 -4.63 18.10 -10.39
C ILE A 61 -3.76 17.84 -9.16
N LYS A 62 -4.39 17.56 -8.01
CA LYS A 62 -3.66 17.17 -6.79
C LYS A 62 -3.46 15.66 -6.77
N PRO A 63 -2.22 15.14 -6.88
CA PRO A 63 -1.97 13.72 -6.77
C PRO A 63 -2.14 13.26 -5.31
N ILE A 64 -2.81 12.12 -5.13
CA ILE A 64 -2.84 11.39 -3.86
C ILE A 64 -2.15 10.06 -4.10
N LEU A 65 -1.13 9.80 -3.29
CA LEU A 65 -0.38 8.55 -3.35
C LEU A 65 -0.93 7.59 -2.29
N PHE A 66 -0.82 6.29 -2.52
CA PHE A 66 -1.11 5.30 -1.50
C PHE A 66 -0.07 4.18 -1.51
N ILE A 67 0.12 3.56 -0.34
CA ILE A 67 0.96 2.38 -0.18
C ILE A 67 0.05 1.18 0.02
N SER A 68 0.11 0.20 -0.88
CA SER A 68 -0.71 -1.01 -0.82
C SER A 68 -0.23 -1.96 0.29
N PRO A 69 -1.14 -2.75 0.92
CA PRO A 69 -0.80 -3.76 1.93
C PRO A 69 -0.12 -5.00 1.32
N THR A 70 1.08 -4.86 0.79
CA THR A 70 1.87 -5.94 0.16
C THR A 70 3.02 -6.38 1.06
N LEU A 71 3.36 -7.67 1.01
CA LEU A 71 4.52 -8.22 1.73
C LEU A 71 5.77 -8.32 0.85
N GLU A 72 5.65 -8.09 -0.46
CA GLU A 72 6.72 -8.41 -1.43
C GLU A 72 7.65 -7.23 -1.75
N TYR A 73 7.33 -5.99 -1.35
CA TYR A 73 8.00 -4.82 -1.93
C TYR A 73 8.73 -3.89 -0.94
N GLN A 74 10.01 -3.67 -1.27
CA GLN A 74 10.84 -2.58 -0.75
C GLN A 74 10.45 -1.20 -1.33
N GLU A 75 9.60 -1.13 -2.36
CA GLU A 75 9.22 0.11 -3.07
C GLU A 75 8.39 1.08 -2.23
N SER A 76 7.77 0.64 -1.13
CA SER A 76 7.15 1.54 -0.16
C SER A 76 8.15 2.58 0.37
N THR A 77 9.45 2.27 0.31
CA THR A 77 10.56 3.21 0.53
C THR A 77 10.44 4.49 -0.30
N ALA A 78 10.14 4.41 -1.60
CA ALA A 78 10.12 5.61 -2.45
C ALA A 78 8.95 6.54 -2.10
N ILE A 79 7.79 5.96 -1.77
CA ILE A 79 6.60 6.73 -1.36
C ILE A 79 6.80 7.31 0.05
N GLU A 80 7.37 6.54 0.99
CA GLU A 80 7.72 7.03 2.33
C GLU A 80 8.78 8.15 2.28
N LEU A 81 9.75 8.06 1.37
CA LEU A 81 10.70 9.13 1.12
C LEU A 81 10.00 10.36 0.51
N TYR A 82 9.14 10.15 -0.48
CA TYR A 82 8.38 11.24 -1.08
C TYR A 82 7.51 11.97 -0.04
N LYS A 83 6.87 11.22 0.87
CA LYS A 83 6.11 11.76 2.00
C LYS A 83 6.94 12.69 2.89
N ARG A 84 8.23 12.39 3.12
CA ARG A 84 9.11 13.23 3.95
C ARG A 84 9.57 14.52 3.28
N TYR A 85 9.66 14.53 1.94
CA TYR A 85 10.25 15.65 1.19
C TYR A 85 9.23 16.48 0.40
N ASN A 86 7.97 16.03 0.33
CA ASN A 86 6.98 16.65 -0.53
C ASN A 86 5.62 16.76 0.15
N LYS A 87 4.76 17.63 -0.40
CA LYS A 87 3.48 18.02 0.22
C LYS A 87 2.27 17.19 -0.21
N SER A 88 2.41 16.26 -1.16
CA SER A 88 1.27 15.49 -1.65
C SER A 88 0.77 14.52 -0.56
N ALA A 89 -0.55 14.34 -0.48
CA ALA A 89 -1.15 13.43 0.48
C ALA A 89 -0.73 11.97 0.20
N VAL A 90 -0.41 11.23 1.26
CA VAL A 90 0.00 9.82 1.20
C VAL A 90 -0.86 8.98 2.15
N PHE A 91 -1.61 8.03 1.60
CA PHE A 91 -2.38 7.05 2.35
C PHE A 91 -1.57 5.77 2.53
N ALA A 92 -0.92 5.63 3.69
CA ALA A 92 -0.13 4.45 4.04
C ALA A 92 -1.04 3.35 4.59
N LEU A 93 -1.48 2.44 3.73
CA LEU A 93 -2.41 1.34 4.07
C LEU A 93 -1.66 0.02 4.31
N ASP A 94 -0.35 0.07 4.55
CA ASP A 94 0.55 -1.09 4.65
C ASP A 94 1.03 -1.41 6.07
N ASN A 95 0.43 -0.78 7.10
CA ASN A 95 0.72 -1.10 8.49
C ASN A 95 -0.20 -2.24 9.01
N PRO A 96 0.32 -3.45 9.28
CA PRO A 96 -0.46 -4.58 9.78
C PRO A 96 -1.02 -4.41 11.20
N GLU A 97 -0.50 -3.47 11.99
CA GLU A 97 -1.05 -3.15 13.32
C GLU A 97 -2.27 -2.23 13.21
N ILE A 98 -2.27 -1.32 12.22
CA ILE A 98 -3.39 -0.40 11.96
C ILE A 98 -4.48 -1.07 11.13
N PHE A 99 -4.09 -1.90 10.15
CA PHE A 99 -5.01 -2.56 9.21
C PHE A 99 -4.93 -4.10 9.28
N PRO A 100 -5.10 -4.73 10.45
CA PRO A 100 -4.85 -6.16 10.63
C PRO A 100 -5.73 -7.04 9.74
N THR A 101 -6.94 -6.59 9.40
CA THR A 101 -7.87 -7.32 8.53
C THR A 101 -7.33 -7.52 7.10
N LEU A 102 -6.43 -6.65 6.62
CA LEU A 102 -5.80 -6.77 5.29
C LEU A 102 -4.68 -7.83 5.25
N TYR A 103 -4.24 -8.29 6.43
CA TYR A 103 -3.20 -9.29 6.63
C TYR A 103 -3.74 -10.61 7.18
N GLN A 104 -5.06 -10.76 7.32
CA GLN A 104 -5.69 -12.05 7.58
C GLN A 104 -5.63 -12.94 6.33
N VAL A 105 -5.35 -14.23 6.49
CA VAL A 105 -5.22 -15.20 5.37
C VAL A 105 -6.51 -15.25 4.54
N GLU A 106 -7.66 -15.05 5.19
CA GLU A 106 -9.00 -14.97 4.59
C GLU A 106 -9.20 -13.74 3.72
N SER A 107 -8.35 -12.72 3.83
CA SER A 107 -8.34 -11.49 3.03
C SER A 107 -7.25 -11.51 1.94
N ARG A 108 -6.34 -12.48 1.96
CA ARG A 108 -5.28 -12.62 0.97
C ARG A 108 -5.70 -13.56 -0.15
N TRP A 109 -5.24 -13.27 -1.36
CA TRP A 109 -5.08 -14.28 -2.41
C TRP A 109 -3.70 -14.95 -2.30
N GLY A 110 -2.67 -14.16 -2.00
CA GLY A 110 -1.31 -14.63 -1.74
C GLY A 110 -0.45 -13.59 -1.01
N PHE A 111 0.89 -13.71 -1.14
CA PHE A 111 1.84 -12.83 -0.45
C PHE A 111 1.71 -11.35 -0.85
N ALA A 112 1.48 -11.03 -2.13
CA ALA A 112 1.31 -9.65 -2.60
C ALA A 112 -0.15 -9.19 -2.79
N HIS A 113 -1.09 -10.11 -3.00
CA HIS A 113 -2.42 -9.77 -3.51
C HIS A 113 -3.51 -10.04 -2.48
N LEU A 114 -4.44 -9.10 -2.36
CA LEU A 114 -5.72 -9.29 -1.67
C LEU A 114 -6.65 -10.17 -2.51
N ASN A 115 -7.57 -10.85 -1.86
CA ASN A 115 -8.72 -11.47 -2.53
C ASN A 115 -9.92 -10.50 -2.51
N ASP A 116 -11.08 -10.93 -3.00
CA ASP A 116 -12.30 -10.10 -3.04
C ASP A 116 -12.70 -9.52 -1.67
N ARG A 117 -12.55 -10.29 -0.59
CA ARG A 117 -12.84 -9.82 0.77
C ARG A 117 -11.85 -8.74 1.18
N GLY A 118 -10.55 -9.01 1.03
CA GLY A 118 -9.50 -8.05 1.34
C GLY A 118 -9.59 -6.76 0.52
N ALA A 119 -9.95 -6.88 -0.76
CA ALA A 119 -10.13 -5.72 -1.65
C ALA A 119 -11.28 -4.81 -1.18
N ARG A 120 -12.40 -5.37 -0.72
CA ARG A 120 -13.50 -4.57 -0.14
C ARG A 120 -13.07 -3.82 1.11
N GLU A 121 -12.37 -4.48 2.02
CA GLU A 121 -11.82 -3.84 3.22
C GLU A 121 -10.83 -2.73 2.86
N PHE A 122 -9.93 -2.99 1.91
CA PHE A 122 -8.97 -2.01 1.44
C PHE A 122 -9.66 -0.78 0.83
N THR A 123 -10.67 -0.97 -0.01
CA THR A 123 -11.48 0.12 -0.57
C THR A 123 -12.17 0.93 0.53
N ARG A 124 -12.73 0.27 1.55
CA ARG A 124 -13.34 0.96 2.70
C ARG A 124 -12.33 1.86 3.40
N PHE A 125 -11.15 1.34 3.77
CA PHE A 125 -10.11 2.14 4.42
C PHE A 125 -9.59 3.28 3.55
N MET A 126 -9.43 3.05 2.25
CA MET A 126 -9.03 4.11 1.31
C MET A 126 -10.09 5.21 1.23
N ALA A 127 -11.38 4.85 1.16
CA ALA A 127 -12.47 5.82 1.14
C ALA A 127 -12.54 6.64 2.43
N GLU A 128 -12.31 6.02 3.58
CA GLU A 128 -12.25 6.69 4.89
C GLU A 128 -11.10 7.71 4.94
N GLN A 129 -9.88 7.32 4.52
CA GLN A 129 -8.73 8.22 4.43
C GLN A 129 -8.99 9.38 3.47
N PHE A 130 -9.61 9.10 2.33
CA PHE A 130 -9.94 10.13 1.34
C PHE A 130 -11.01 11.11 1.85
N ALA A 131 -12.05 10.61 2.52
CA ALA A 131 -13.06 11.46 3.14
C ALA A 131 -12.44 12.38 4.20
N GLN A 132 -11.56 11.84 5.05
CA GLN A 132 -10.84 12.64 6.04
C GLN A 132 -9.95 13.71 5.38
N TYR A 133 -9.24 13.35 4.31
CA TYR A 133 -8.45 14.30 3.52
C TYR A 133 -9.31 15.46 3.00
N LEU A 134 -10.48 15.17 2.41
CA LEU A 134 -11.38 16.20 1.91
C LEU A 134 -11.86 17.14 3.02
N GLU A 135 -12.12 16.64 4.22
CA GLU A 135 -12.50 17.49 5.34
C GLU A 135 -11.35 18.40 5.79
N THR A 136 -10.11 17.88 5.87
CA THR A 136 -8.93 18.71 6.18
C THR A 136 -8.69 19.82 5.16
N GLU A 137 -8.85 19.51 3.86
CA GLU A 137 -8.71 20.50 2.78
C GLU A 137 -9.78 21.59 2.88
N LYS A 138 -11.03 21.24 3.20
CA LYS A 138 -12.13 22.22 3.38
C LYS A 138 -11.90 23.12 4.59
N SER A 139 -11.40 22.56 5.70
CA SER A 139 -11.19 23.32 6.93
C SER A 139 -9.98 24.27 6.86
N GLY A 140 -9.10 24.13 5.86
CA GLY A 140 -7.85 24.90 5.77
C GLY A 140 -6.85 24.59 6.89
N ILE A 141 -7.14 23.58 7.71
CA ILE A 141 -6.26 23.07 8.75
C ILE A 141 -5.37 22.03 8.08
N TYR A 142 -4.15 22.43 7.73
CA TYR A 142 -3.12 21.50 7.25
C TYR A 142 -2.43 20.87 8.46
N PRO A 143 -2.61 19.56 8.76
CA PRO A 143 -1.86 18.90 9.79
C PRO A 143 -0.61 18.29 9.15
N PHE A 144 0.36 19.13 8.79
CA PHE A 144 1.69 18.66 8.36
C PHE A 144 2.77 19.52 8.99
#